data_AF-A0A6L7NIV6-F1
#
_entry.id   AF-A0A6L7NIV6-F1
#
_cell.length_a   1.000
_cell.length_b   1.000
_cell.length_c   1.000
_cell.angle_alpha   90.00
_cell.angle_beta   90.00
_cell.angle_gamma   90.00
#
_symmetry.space_group_name_H-M   'P 1'
#
loop_
_entity.id
_entity.type
_entity.pdbx_description
1 polymer ?
#
loop_
_entity_poly.entity_id
_entity_poly.type
_entity_poly.pdbx_seq_one_letter_code
_entity_poly.pdbx_strand_id
1 'polypeptide(L)'
;MSHRSTISEPRDLARLLASYARDALQRVEEAAEEEDSLATIREAIEQALGMSFESEDGGRFFRSTLVQTLFYGVFAAWVLRARAGKPGRFRWREAVDEIQAPVLGLLFHELTERGRLRRLGLLEVLDWTEAALDRVDREALLKRFSEGEAVQYVYEPFLEAFDPDLRKQLGVWYTPREIVRYMVARVDRALRDDLGIDKGLADERVYVLDPCCGTGAFLVETLRRIAETEQASGGATWAESVRQAAATRVF
;
A
#
# COMPACT_ATOMS: atom_id res chain seq x y z
N MET A 1 -32.03 15.36 -8.86
CA MET A 1 -30.84 14.63 -9.34
C MET A 1 -29.61 15.41 -8.90
N SER A 2 -28.95 14.99 -7.81
CA SER A 2 -27.71 15.64 -7.38
C SER A 2 -26.58 15.11 -8.26
N HIS A 3 -26.06 15.94 -9.16
CA HIS A 3 -24.83 15.66 -9.89
C HIS A 3 -23.69 15.55 -8.88
N ARG A 4 -23.42 14.34 -8.38
CA ARG A 4 -22.21 14.07 -7.61
C ARG A 4 -21.04 14.22 -8.58
N SER A 5 -20.17 15.18 -8.32
CA SER A 5 -18.99 15.46 -9.15
C SER A 5 -18.04 14.26 -9.18
N THR A 6 -17.60 13.90 -10.39
CA THR A 6 -16.58 12.88 -10.63
C THR A 6 -15.26 13.28 -9.97
N ILE A 7 -14.56 12.33 -9.36
CA ILE A 7 -13.22 12.52 -8.80
C ILE A 7 -12.19 12.00 -9.81
N SER A 8 -11.44 12.88 -10.44
CA SER A 8 -10.43 12.52 -11.44
C SER A 8 -9.00 12.66 -10.95
N GLU A 9 -8.76 13.40 -9.86
CA GLU A 9 -7.42 13.65 -9.32
C GLU A 9 -7.10 12.75 -8.10
N PRO A 10 -5.97 12.01 -8.10
CA PRO A 10 -5.54 11.19 -6.97
C PRO A 10 -5.46 11.94 -5.64
N ARG A 11 -4.97 13.20 -5.67
CA ARG A 11 -4.82 14.03 -4.46
C ARG A 11 -6.16 14.42 -3.85
N ASP A 12 -7.19 14.64 -4.67
CA ASP A 12 -8.51 15.01 -4.17
C ASP A 12 -9.20 13.80 -3.54
N LEU A 13 -9.04 12.62 -4.15
CA LEU A 13 -9.45 11.35 -3.53
C LEU A 13 -8.74 11.15 -2.20
N ALA A 14 -7.42 11.30 -2.16
CA ALA A 14 -6.61 11.10 -0.97
C ALA A 14 -7.03 12.01 0.20
N ARG A 15 -7.26 13.30 -0.06
CA ARG A 15 -7.74 14.26 0.94
C ARG A 15 -9.13 13.92 1.47
N LEU A 16 -10.03 13.48 0.58
CA LEU A 16 -11.38 13.09 0.97
C LEU A 16 -11.37 11.84 1.85
N LEU A 17 -10.62 10.81 1.45
CA LEU A 17 -10.44 9.59 2.23
C LEU A 17 -9.76 9.88 3.57
N ALA A 18 -8.77 10.77 3.59
CA ALA A 18 -8.11 11.19 4.83
C ALA A 18 -9.08 11.91 5.79
N SER A 19 -10.04 12.69 5.26
CA SER A 19 -11.08 13.30 6.09
C SER A 19 -11.94 12.25 6.76
N TYR A 20 -12.41 11.26 6.01
CA TYR A 20 -13.19 10.16 6.56
C TYR A 20 -12.37 9.33 7.55
N ALA A 21 -11.09 9.12 7.27
CA ALA A 21 -10.20 8.43 8.20
C ALA A 21 -10.03 9.19 9.51
N ARG A 22 -9.93 10.53 9.50
CA ARG A 22 -9.93 11.32 10.74
C ARG A 22 -11.23 11.21 11.52
N ASP A 23 -12.38 11.21 10.82
CA ASP A 23 -13.68 10.98 11.47
C ASP A 23 -13.75 9.58 12.10
N ALA A 24 -13.20 8.55 11.44
CA ALA A 24 -13.08 7.21 12.00
C ALA A 24 -12.15 7.17 13.22
N LEU A 25 -11.00 7.85 13.16
CA LEU A 25 -10.04 7.91 14.27
C LEU A 25 -10.68 8.53 15.50
N GLN A 26 -11.37 9.66 15.34
CA GLN A 26 -12.09 10.30 16.43
C GLN A 26 -13.12 9.34 17.06
N ARG A 27 -13.93 8.63 16.25
CA ARG A 27 -14.91 7.66 16.75
C ARG A 27 -14.25 6.50 17.52
N VAL A 28 -13.09 6.03 17.04
CA VAL A 28 -12.31 4.99 17.72
C VAL A 28 -11.73 5.49 19.03
N GLU A 29 -11.25 6.73 19.09
CA GLU A 29 -10.73 7.36 20.30
C GLU A 29 -11.84 7.53 21.35
N GLU A 30 -13.01 8.03 20.95
CA GLU A 30 -14.18 8.18 21.82
C GLU A 30 -14.70 6.82 22.34
N ALA A 31 -14.72 5.79 21.48
CA ALA A 31 -15.14 4.45 21.89
C ALA A 31 -14.10 3.72 22.76
N ALA A 32 -12.83 4.13 22.73
CA ALA A 32 -11.75 3.51 23.48
C ALA A 32 -11.67 3.97 24.94
N GLU A 33 -12.49 4.94 25.37
CA GLU A 33 -12.72 5.20 26.80
C GLU A 33 -13.40 3.99 27.49
N GLU A 34 -14.02 3.09 26.72
CA GLU A 34 -14.44 1.74 27.13
C GLU A 34 -13.32 0.72 26.82
N GLU A 35 -12.27 0.74 27.65
CA GLU A 35 -10.93 0.16 27.44
C GLU A 35 -10.88 -1.34 27.05
N ASP A 36 -11.95 -2.12 27.34
CA ASP A 36 -12.04 -3.55 27.03
C ASP A 36 -12.37 -3.88 25.56
N SER A 37 -12.96 -2.95 24.80
CA SER A 37 -13.55 -3.28 23.49
C SER A 37 -12.53 -3.50 22.36
N LEU A 38 -11.31 -2.97 22.51
CA LEU A 38 -10.24 -3.00 21.51
C LEU A 38 -9.05 -3.88 21.92
N ALA A 39 -9.00 -4.38 23.16
CA ALA A 39 -7.88 -5.17 23.68
C ALA A 39 -7.55 -6.38 22.80
N THR A 40 -8.56 -7.15 22.38
CA THR A 40 -8.39 -8.31 21.49
C THR A 40 -7.78 -7.94 20.13
N ILE A 41 -8.16 -6.78 19.56
CA ILE A 41 -7.58 -6.32 18.29
C ILE A 41 -6.13 -5.88 18.51
N ARG A 42 -5.87 -5.17 19.61
CA ARG A 42 -4.53 -4.74 19.97
C ARG A 42 -3.59 -5.93 20.03
N GLU A 43 -3.95 -6.97 20.78
CA GLU A 43 -3.17 -8.20 20.86
C GLU A 43 -2.97 -8.87 19.49
N ALA A 44 -4.00 -8.91 18.64
CA ALA A 44 -3.89 -9.49 17.30
C ALA A 44 -2.93 -8.70 16.39
N ILE A 45 -2.97 -7.36 16.44
CA ILE A 45 -2.07 -6.50 15.67
C ILE A 45 -0.65 -6.59 16.23
N GLU A 46 -0.48 -6.58 17.55
CA GLU A 46 0.83 -6.74 18.21
C GLU A 46 1.49 -8.07 17.82
N GLN A 47 0.73 -9.17 17.83
CA GLN A 47 1.22 -10.48 17.38
C GLN A 47 1.54 -10.50 15.88
N ALA A 48 0.70 -9.88 15.04
CA ALA A 48 0.93 -9.84 13.60
C ALA A 48 2.15 -8.98 13.21
N LEU A 49 2.40 -7.89 13.93
CA LEU A 49 3.50 -6.96 13.67
C LEU A 49 4.77 -7.28 14.47
N GLY A 50 4.69 -8.14 15.49
CA GLY A 50 5.81 -8.45 16.39
C GLY A 50 6.25 -7.25 17.24
N MET A 51 5.33 -6.36 17.59
CA MET A 51 5.60 -5.14 18.38
C MET A 51 4.56 -4.94 19.49
N SER A 52 4.87 -4.15 20.53
CA SER A 52 3.95 -3.79 21.62
C SER A 52 3.60 -2.30 21.58
N PHE A 53 2.36 -1.96 21.93
CA PHE A 53 1.84 -0.59 21.99
C PHE A 53 1.76 -0.04 23.43
N GLU A 54 2.57 -0.55 24.36
CA GLU A 54 2.56 -0.16 25.79
C GLU A 54 3.16 1.23 26.11
N SER A 55 3.72 1.94 25.14
CA SER A 55 4.30 3.27 25.37
C SER A 55 3.24 4.35 25.62
N GLU A 56 3.66 5.50 26.17
CA GLU A 56 2.79 6.66 26.42
C GLU A 56 2.04 7.12 25.14
N ASP A 57 2.68 6.98 23.97
CA ASP A 57 2.09 7.24 22.65
C ASP A 57 1.48 6.00 21.97
N GLY A 58 1.71 4.80 22.52
CA GLY A 58 1.40 3.52 21.88
C GLY A 58 -0.09 3.31 21.64
N GLY A 59 -0.94 3.77 22.55
CA GLY A 59 -2.39 3.74 22.36
C GLY A 59 -2.87 4.60 21.18
N ARG A 60 -2.30 5.80 20.99
CA ARG A 60 -2.61 6.67 19.85
C ARG A 60 -2.09 6.04 18.55
N PHE A 61 -0.87 5.51 18.59
CA PHE A 61 -0.25 4.80 17.47
C PHE A 61 -1.09 3.60 17.01
N PHE A 62 -1.57 2.79 17.96
CA PHE A 62 -2.44 1.64 17.68
C PHE A 62 -3.72 2.08 16.97
N ARG A 63 -4.44 3.08 17.49
CA ARG A 63 -5.70 3.57 16.90
C ARG A 63 -5.49 4.17 15.50
N SER A 64 -4.41 4.91 15.31
CA SER A 64 -4.06 5.46 13.99
C SER A 64 -3.73 4.32 13.00
N THR A 65 -2.92 3.34 13.41
CA THR A 65 -2.57 2.15 12.60
C THR A 65 -3.80 1.31 12.24
N LEU A 66 -4.73 1.15 13.19
CA LEU A 66 -6.01 0.48 13.01
C LEU A 66 -6.82 1.11 11.88
N VAL A 67 -7.02 2.43 11.95
CA VAL A 67 -7.78 3.20 10.95
C VAL A 67 -7.05 3.20 9.61
N GLN A 68 -5.73 3.39 9.59
CA GLN A 68 -4.95 3.32 8.36
C GLN A 68 -5.10 1.96 7.67
N THR A 69 -5.00 0.86 8.42
CA THR A 69 -5.12 -0.50 7.88
C THR A 69 -6.49 -0.72 7.26
N LEU A 70 -7.56 -0.24 7.90
CA LEU A 70 -8.92 -0.33 7.40
C LEU A 70 -9.09 0.43 6.07
N PHE A 71 -8.68 1.70 6.03
CA PHE A 71 -8.81 2.53 4.82
C PHE A 71 -7.91 2.05 3.69
N TYR A 72 -6.71 1.60 4.02
CA TYR A 72 -5.78 0.99 3.07
C TYR A 72 -6.37 -0.29 2.47
N GLY A 73 -6.94 -1.18 3.29
CA GLY A 73 -7.58 -2.40 2.82
C GLY A 73 -8.72 -2.12 1.84
N VAL A 74 -9.62 -1.18 2.19
CA VAL A 74 -10.72 -0.78 1.30
C VAL A 74 -10.20 -0.20 -0.02
N PHE A 75 -9.23 0.71 0.04
CA PHE A 75 -8.67 1.34 -1.16
C PHE A 75 -7.93 0.33 -2.04
N ALA A 76 -7.12 -0.56 -1.45
CA ALA A 76 -6.39 -1.60 -2.15
C ALA A 76 -7.36 -2.56 -2.87
N ALA A 77 -8.41 -3.02 -2.18
CA ALA A 77 -9.46 -3.84 -2.79
C ALA A 77 -10.14 -3.13 -3.96
N TRP A 78 -10.44 -1.84 -3.82
CA TRP A 78 -11.01 -1.04 -4.91
C TRP A 78 -10.06 -0.95 -6.12
N VAL A 79 -8.76 -0.70 -5.90
CA VAL A 79 -7.76 -0.65 -6.98
C VAL A 79 -7.64 -2.01 -7.69
N LEU A 80 -7.60 -3.11 -6.93
CA LEU A 80 -7.55 -4.47 -7.48
C LEU A 80 -8.78 -4.77 -8.34
N ARG A 81 -9.97 -4.44 -7.84
CA ARG A 81 -11.23 -4.57 -8.58
C ARG A 81 -11.23 -3.73 -9.86
N ALA A 82 -10.77 -2.48 -9.77
CA ALA A 82 -10.69 -1.57 -10.91
C ALA A 82 -9.72 -2.08 -11.99
N ARG A 83 -8.56 -2.61 -11.59
CA ARG A 83 -7.57 -3.23 -12.50
C ARG A 83 -8.10 -4.51 -13.16
N ALA A 84 -8.87 -5.30 -12.43
CA ALA A 84 -9.51 -6.51 -12.97
C ALA A 84 -10.66 -6.20 -13.94
N GLY A 85 -11.05 -4.93 -14.12
CA GLY A 85 -12.16 -4.55 -14.98
C GLY A 85 -13.51 -5.09 -14.50
N LYS A 86 -13.62 -5.45 -13.21
CA LYS A 86 -14.83 -6.06 -12.66
C LYS A 86 -16.01 -5.08 -12.77
N PRO A 87 -17.14 -5.48 -13.38
CA PRO A 87 -18.29 -4.61 -13.51
C PRO A 87 -18.96 -4.32 -12.16
N GLY A 88 -19.80 -3.29 -12.15
CA GLY A 88 -20.62 -2.92 -10.99
C GLY A 88 -19.96 -1.92 -10.03
N ARG A 89 -20.74 -1.60 -8.99
CA ARG A 89 -20.31 -0.74 -7.89
C ARG A 89 -19.33 -1.47 -6.99
N PHE A 90 -18.39 -0.72 -6.44
CA PHE A 90 -17.53 -1.26 -5.40
C PHE A 90 -18.33 -1.39 -4.10
N ARG A 91 -18.10 -2.45 -3.35
CA ARG A 91 -18.69 -2.67 -2.02
C ARG A 91 -17.58 -2.95 -1.04
N TRP A 92 -17.39 -2.11 -0.04
CA TRP A 92 -16.27 -2.31 0.90
C TRP A 92 -16.43 -3.60 1.71
N ARG A 93 -17.66 -4.09 1.88
CA ARG A 93 -17.95 -5.36 2.56
C ARG A 93 -17.47 -6.60 1.80
N GLU A 94 -17.30 -6.47 0.47
CA GLU A 94 -16.73 -7.50 -0.40
C GLU A 94 -15.21 -7.34 -0.52
N ALA A 95 -14.61 -6.31 0.09
CA ALA A 95 -13.19 -6.01 -0.06
C ALA A 95 -12.30 -7.12 0.50
N VAL A 96 -12.75 -7.86 1.53
CA VAL A 96 -11.98 -8.96 2.12
C VAL A 96 -11.68 -10.07 1.10
N ASP A 97 -12.60 -10.31 0.16
CA ASP A 97 -12.43 -11.33 -0.88
C ASP A 97 -11.49 -10.86 -2.01
N GLU A 98 -11.21 -9.55 -2.09
CA GLU A 98 -10.34 -8.94 -3.10
C GLU A 98 -8.89 -8.81 -2.60
N ILE A 99 -8.65 -8.76 -1.29
CA ILE A 99 -7.31 -8.60 -0.70
C ILE A 99 -6.55 -9.93 -0.75
N GLN A 100 -5.53 -10.00 -1.59
CA GLN A 100 -4.71 -11.22 -1.75
C GLN A 100 -3.55 -11.34 -0.75
N ALA A 101 -3.24 -10.28 0.01
CA ALA A 101 -2.16 -10.30 0.99
C ALA A 101 -2.64 -10.93 2.31
N PRO A 102 -2.11 -12.09 2.75
CA PRO A 102 -2.67 -12.86 3.87
C PRO A 102 -2.77 -12.08 5.18
N VAL A 103 -1.73 -11.32 5.54
CA VAL A 103 -1.71 -10.51 6.77
C VAL A 103 -2.75 -9.39 6.71
N LEU A 104 -2.83 -8.68 5.58
CA LEU A 104 -3.82 -7.62 5.39
C LEU A 104 -5.25 -8.17 5.35
N GLY A 105 -5.46 -9.34 4.74
CA GLY A 105 -6.76 -10.01 4.70
C GLY A 105 -7.24 -10.43 6.08
N LEU A 106 -6.35 -11.01 6.89
CA LEU A 106 -6.65 -11.40 8.28
C LEU A 106 -6.97 -10.19 9.15
N LEU A 107 -6.12 -9.16 9.13
CA LEU A 107 -6.36 -7.93 9.88
C LEU A 107 -7.66 -7.28 9.42
N PHE A 108 -7.86 -7.11 8.12
CA PHE A 108 -9.08 -6.52 7.59
C PHE A 108 -10.33 -7.33 7.97
N HIS A 109 -10.26 -8.67 7.97
CA HIS A 109 -11.37 -9.53 8.40
C HIS A 109 -11.73 -9.29 9.87
N GLU A 110 -10.73 -9.32 10.76
CA GLU A 110 -10.93 -9.05 12.19
C GLU A 110 -11.51 -7.65 12.44
N LEU A 111 -11.06 -6.67 11.68
CA LEU A 111 -11.50 -5.27 11.79
C LEU A 111 -12.90 -5.04 11.21
N THR A 112 -13.32 -5.85 10.24
CA THR A 112 -14.61 -5.69 9.56
C THR A 112 -15.74 -6.55 10.13
N GLU A 113 -15.53 -7.17 11.30
CA GLU A 113 -16.58 -7.83 12.06
C GLU A 113 -17.75 -6.87 12.33
N ARG A 114 -18.93 -7.22 11.81
CA ARG A 114 -20.07 -6.30 11.69
C ARG A 114 -20.53 -5.73 13.03
N GLY A 115 -20.54 -6.54 14.09
CA GLY A 115 -20.92 -6.10 15.43
C GLY A 115 -19.95 -5.03 15.94
N ARG A 116 -18.66 -5.22 15.71
CA ARG A 116 -17.60 -4.31 16.12
C ARG A 116 -17.61 -2.99 15.36
N LEU A 117 -17.69 -3.03 14.03
CA LEU A 117 -17.82 -1.81 13.22
C LEU A 117 -19.04 -0.97 13.62
N ARG A 118 -20.14 -1.63 14.03
CA ARG A 118 -21.32 -0.94 14.52
C ARG A 118 -21.08 -0.27 15.86
N ARG A 119 -20.41 -0.95 16.80
CA ARG A 119 -20.05 -0.38 18.12
C ARG A 119 -19.13 0.82 17.98
N LEU A 120 -18.13 0.72 17.12
CA LEU A 120 -17.16 1.80 16.84
C LEU A 120 -17.71 2.89 15.90
N GLY A 121 -18.98 2.80 15.47
CA GLY A 121 -19.57 3.75 14.54
C GLY A 121 -18.91 3.81 13.16
N LEU A 122 -18.11 2.82 12.77
CA LEU A 122 -17.29 2.85 11.55
C LEU A 122 -18.06 2.49 10.28
N LEU A 123 -19.22 1.83 10.40
CA LEU A 123 -20.04 1.44 9.24
C LEU A 123 -20.38 2.62 8.32
N GLU A 124 -20.77 3.75 8.92
CA GLU A 124 -21.17 4.94 8.18
C GLU A 124 -19.99 5.56 7.42
N VAL A 125 -18.82 5.65 8.07
CA VAL A 125 -17.61 6.21 7.46
C VAL A 125 -17.13 5.34 6.28
N LEU A 126 -17.24 4.02 6.42
CA LEU A 126 -16.93 3.08 5.33
C LEU A 126 -17.94 3.18 4.18
N ASP A 127 -19.23 3.43 4.47
CA ASP A 127 -20.24 3.67 3.44
C ASP A 127 -19.99 5.01 2.71
N TRP A 128 -19.48 6.05 3.39
CA TRP A 128 -19.02 7.28 2.75
C TRP A 128 -17.82 7.04 1.84
N THR A 129 -16.88 6.22 2.31
CA THR A 129 -15.68 5.82 1.56
C THR A 129 -16.03 5.08 0.29
N GLU A 130 -16.93 4.09 0.37
CA GLU A 130 -17.49 3.39 -0.79
C GLU A 130 -18.15 4.36 -1.78
N ALA A 131 -18.98 5.28 -1.29
CA ALA A 131 -19.64 6.27 -2.13
C ALA A 131 -18.67 7.25 -2.82
N ALA A 132 -17.54 7.58 -2.17
CA ALA A 132 -16.48 8.40 -2.76
C ALA A 132 -15.72 7.63 -3.84
N LEU A 133 -15.35 6.38 -3.57
CA LEU A 133 -14.66 5.50 -4.53
C LEU A 133 -15.51 5.21 -5.77
N ASP A 134 -16.83 5.13 -5.62
CA ASP A 134 -17.78 4.96 -6.73
C ASP A 134 -17.86 6.19 -7.65
N ARG A 135 -17.45 7.38 -7.19
CA ARG A 135 -17.41 8.63 -7.98
C ARG A 135 -16.10 8.81 -8.75
N VAL A 136 -15.13 7.92 -8.52
CA VAL A 136 -13.80 8.07 -9.12
C VAL A 136 -13.85 7.69 -10.59
N ASP A 137 -13.26 8.54 -11.44
CA ASP A 137 -12.96 8.18 -12.82
C ASP A 137 -11.86 7.11 -12.83
N ARG A 138 -12.30 5.85 -12.90
CA ARG A 138 -11.43 4.68 -12.84
C ARG A 138 -10.39 4.72 -13.96
N GLU A 139 -10.78 5.14 -15.16
CA GLU A 139 -9.87 5.15 -16.31
C GLU A 139 -8.82 6.24 -16.17
N ALA A 140 -9.22 7.47 -15.83
CA ALA A 140 -8.29 8.57 -15.60
C ALA A 140 -7.34 8.31 -14.43
N LEU A 141 -7.81 7.62 -13.39
CA LEU A 141 -6.97 7.21 -12.27
C LEU A 141 -6.05 6.05 -12.66
N LEU A 142 -6.57 5.01 -13.34
CA LEU A 142 -5.80 3.84 -13.77
C LEU A 142 -4.74 4.19 -14.82
N LYS A 143 -4.98 5.18 -15.68
CA LYS A 143 -3.99 5.69 -16.61
C LYS A 143 -2.79 6.35 -15.90
N ARG A 144 -3.02 6.93 -14.72
CA ARG A 144 -1.94 7.38 -13.83
C ARG A 144 -1.31 6.22 -13.05
N PHE A 145 -1.97 5.06 -13.03
CA PHE A 145 -1.54 3.84 -12.35
C PHE A 145 -0.76 2.86 -13.24
N SER A 146 -0.81 3.00 -14.57
CA SER A 146 -0.18 2.07 -15.54
C SER A 146 1.35 2.10 -15.51
N GLU A 147 1.96 2.99 -14.73
CA GLU A 147 3.41 3.02 -14.49
C GLU A 147 3.86 2.11 -13.31
N GLY A 148 2.94 1.36 -12.69
CA GLY A 148 3.21 0.44 -11.56
C GLY A 148 3.06 1.08 -10.18
N GLU A 149 2.54 2.30 -10.12
CA GLU A 149 2.77 3.25 -9.01
C GLU A 149 1.47 3.67 -8.29
N ALA A 150 0.38 2.92 -8.50
CA ALA A 150 -0.97 3.34 -8.12
C ALA A 150 -1.14 3.68 -6.64
N VAL A 151 -0.54 2.84 -5.80
CA VAL A 151 -0.64 2.98 -4.36
C VAL A 151 0.08 4.24 -3.92
N GLN A 152 1.22 4.59 -4.52
CA GLN A 152 2.05 5.71 -4.07
C GLN A 152 1.36 7.08 -4.26
N TYR A 153 0.75 7.32 -5.43
CA TYR A 153 0.13 8.61 -5.77
C TYR A 153 -1.14 8.94 -4.97
N VAL A 154 -1.81 7.94 -4.37
CA VAL A 154 -2.96 8.15 -3.48
C VAL A 154 -2.55 8.00 -2.01
N TYR A 155 -1.66 7.06 -1.69
CA TYR A 155 -1.29 6.76 -0.31
C TYR A 155 -0.37 7.82 0.30
N GLU A 156 0.58 8.39 -0.45
CA GLU A 156 1.41 9.48 0.09
C GLU A 156 0.57 10.71 0.46
N PRO A 157 -0.27 11.24 -0.46
CA PRO A 157 -1.10 12.39 -0.10
C PRO A 157 -2.17 12.03 0.93
N PHE A 158 -2.57 10.76 1.04
CA PHE A 158 -3.48 10.29 2.07
C PHE A 158 -2.82 10.33 3.44
N LEU A 159 -1.62 9.75 3.60
CA LEU A 159 -0.87 9.79 4.85
C LEU A 159 -0.56 11.21 5.28
N GLU A 160 -0.16 12.07 4.33
CA GLU A 160 0.07 13.49 4.58
C GLU A 160 -1.17 14.20 5.11
N ALA A 161 -2.33 13.92 4.52
CA ALA A 161 -3.58 14.53 4.92
C ALA A 161 -4.11 13.91 6.23
N PHE A 162 -3.96 12.60 6.43
CA PHE A 162 -4.56 11.86 7.54
C PHE A 162 -3.83 12.13 8.86
N ASP A 163 -2.52 11.87 8.91
CA ASP A 163 -1.72 11.98 10.14
C ASP A 163 -0.27 12.39 9.79
N PRO A 164 -0.02 13.69 9.54
CA PRO A 164 1.29 14.18 9.09
C PRO A 164 2.39 14.01 10.15
N ASP A 165 2.03 13.99 11.43
CA ASP A 165 2.98 13.79 12.53
C ASP A 165 3.37 12.32 12.63
N LEU A 166 2.40 11.40 12.56
CA LEU A 166 2.70 9.97 12.49
C LEU A 166 3.48 9.61 11.23
N ARG A 167 3.18 10.23 10.08
CA ARG A 167 3.97 10.06 8.85
C ARG A 167 5.45 10.41 9.08
N LYS A 168 5.72 11.53 9.76
CA LYS A 168 7.10 11.95 10.10
C LYS A 168 7.75 10.99 11.09
N GLN A 169 7.04 10.57 12.12
CA GLN A 169 7.54 9.63 13.13
C GLN A 169 7.88 8.27 12.54
N LEU A 170 7.02 7.75 11.64
CA LEU A 170 7.24 6.47 10.95
C LEU A 170 8.24 6.56 9.80
N GLY A 171 8.68 7.76 9.42
CA GLY A 171 9.60 7.94 8.31
C GLY A 171 9.08 7.40 6.97
N VAL A 172 7.76 7.38 6.76
CA VAL A 172 7.17 6.86 5.52
C VAL A 172 7.33 7.92 4.43
N TRP A 173 8.38 7.75 3.64
CA TRP A 173 8.72 8.61 2.51
C TRP A 173 8.84 7.78 1.24
N TYR A 174 8.28 8.29 0.16
CA TYR A 174 8.48 7.71 -1.16
C TYR A 174 9.76 8.25 -1.78
N THR A 175 10.67 7.35 -2.13
CA THR A 175 11.87 7.72 -2.88
C THR A 175 11.46 8.10 -4.31
N PRO A 176 11.77 9.32 -4.79
CA PRO A 176 11.43 9.72 -6.15
C PRO A 176 12.01 8.76 -7.18
N ARG A 177 11.24 8.44 -8.21
CA ARG A 177 11.61 7.41 -9.19
C ARG A 177 12.90 7.71 -9.92
N GLU A 178 13.17 8.98 -10.20
CA GLU A 178 14.41 9.45 -10.81
C GLU A 178 15.62 9.05 -9.96
N ILE A 179 15.48 9.13 -8.63
CA ILE A 179 16.52 8.73 -7.68
C ILE A 179 16.67 7.21 -7.66
N VAL A 180 15.56 6.46 -7.59
CA VAL A 180 15.58 4.99 -7.62
C VAL A 180 16.27 4.49 -8.90
N ARG A 181 15.84 4.98 -10.07
CA ARG A 181 16.42 4.64 -11.38
C ARG A 181 17.91 4.97 -11.44
N TYR A 182 18.29 6.16 -10.99
CA TYR A 182 19.68 6.57 -10.98
C TYR A 182 20.54 5.65 -10.11
N MET A 183 20.09 5.36 -8.89
CA MET A 183 20.82 4.52 -7.95
C MET A 183 20.96 3.08 -8.46
N VAL A 184 19.86 2.45 -8.93
CA VAL A 184 19.91 1.10 -9.52
C VAL A 184 20.83 1.07 -10.73
N ALA A 185 20.73 2.08 -11.62
CA ALA A 185 21.60 2.17 -12.79
C ALA A 185 23.08 2.33 -12.42
N ARG A 186 23.38 3.05 -11.34
CA ARG A 186 24.76 3.23 -10.88
C ARG A 186 25.32 1.96 -10.28
N VAL A 187 24.53 1.20 -9.51
CA VAL A 187 24.94 -0.12 -8.98
C VAL A 187 25.22 -1.08 -10.13
N ASP A 188 24.30 -1.18 -11.10
CA ASP A 188 24.46 -2.01 -12.30
C ASP A 188 25.74 -1.68 -13.07
N ARG A 189 26.05 -0.39 -13.22
CA ARG A 189 27.28 0.06 -13.85
C ARG A 189 28.53 -0.22 -13.01
N ALA A 190 28.47 -0.10 -11.69
CA ALA A 190 29.60 -0.43 -10.81
C ALA A 190 29.94 -1.93 -10.87
N LEU A 191 28.94 -2.80 -10.94
CA LEU A 191 29.15 -4.24 -11.13
C LEU A 191 29.91 -4.54 -12.43
N ARG A 192 29.57 -3.85 -13.52
CA ARG A 192 30.24 -4.01 -14.82
C ARG A 192 31.65 -3.41 -14.84
N ASP A 193 31.74 -2.11 -14.54
CA ASP A 193 32.96 -1.32 -14.72
C ASP A 193 34.02 -1.64 -13.65
N ASP A 194 33.60 -1.77 -12.39
CA ASP A 194 34.51 -1.84 -11.25
C ASP A 194 34.77 -3.29 -10.80
N LEU A 195 33.79 -4.18 -10.98
CA LEU A 195 33.85 -5.58 -10.53
C LEU A 195 33.96 -6.61 -11.67
N GLY A 196 33.91 -6.17 -12.94
CA GLY A 196 34.06 -7.05 -14.11
C GLY A 196 32.93 -8.07 -14.27
N ILE A 197 31.74 -7.76 -13.76
CA ILE A 197 30.54 -8.60 -13.92
C ILE A 197 29.76 -8.07 -15.12
N ASP A 198 30.05 -8.60 -16.32
CA ASP A 198 29.53 -8.10 -17.60
C ASP A 198 27.99 -7.97 -17.65
N LYS A 199 27.29 -8.94 -17.03
CA LYS A 199 25.82 -8.93 -16.96
C LYS A 199 25.25 -7.97 -15.90
N GLY A 200 26.09 -7.33 -15.09
CA GLY A 200 25.66 -6.40 -14.04
C GLY A 200 24.65 -7.04 -13.09
N LEU A 201 23.53 -6.37 -12.85
CA LEU A 201 22.45 -6.90 -11.99
C LEU A 201 21.79 -8.17 -12.55
N ALA A 202 21.95 -8.48 -13.83
CA ALA A 202 21.39 -9.69 -14.43
C ALA A 202 22.24 -10.95 -14.18
N ASP A 203 23.48 -10.83 -13.71
CA ASP A 203 24.33 -11.98 -13.41
C ASP A 203 23.75 -12.82 -12.25
N GLU A 204 23.72 -14.14 -12.40
CA GLU A 204 23.17 -15.07 -11.41
C GLU A 204 23.94 -15.06 -10.07
N ARG A 205 25.19 -14.60 -10.07
CA ARG A 205 26.02 -14.48 -8.87
C ARG A 205 25.70 -13.23 -8.04
N VAL A 206 24.88 -12.30 -8.57
CA VAL A 206 24.55 -11.04 -7.91
C VAL A 206 23.23 -11.17 -7.14
N TYR A 207 23.35 -11.03 -5.82
CA TYR A 207 22.24 -10.99 -4.87
C TYR A 207 21.98 -9.55 -4.44
N VAL A 208 20.71 -9.16 -4.42
CA VAL A 208 20.24 -7.83 -4.04
C VAL A 208 19.37 -7.98 -2.80
N LEU A 209 19.67 -7.18 -1.78
CA LEU A 209 18.90 -7.08 -0.55
C LEU A 209 18.56 -5.62 -0.29
N ASP A 210 17.27 -5.31 -0.16
CA ASP A 210 16.78 -4.02 0.31
C ASP A 210 16.21 -4.15 1.73
N PRO A 211 17.01 -3.87 2.78
CA PRO A 211 16.59 -4.06 4.17
C PRO A 211 15.47 -3.11 4.61
N CYS A 212 15.18 -2.08 3.80
CA CYS A 212 14.16 -1.08 4.09
C CYS A 212 13.30 -0.83 2.85
N CYS A 213 12.85 -1.92 2.21
CA CYS A 213 12.26 -1.85 0.88
C CYS A 213 11.00 -0.99 0.77
N GLY A 214 10.29 -0.76 1.88
CA GLY A 214 9.08 0.06 1.91
C GLY A 214 8.08 -0.46 0.88
N THR A 215 7.78 0.31 -0.16
CA THR A 215 6.92 -0.14 -1.26
C THR A 215 7.62 -0.95 -2.36
N GLY A 216 8.85 -1.41 -2.11
CA GLY A 216 9.65 -2.24 -3.01
C GLY A 216 10.21 -1.51 -4.23
N ALA A 217 10.34 -0.18 -4.20
CA ALA A 217 10.68 0.60 -5.38
C ALA A 217 12.04 0.20 -6.00
N PHE A 218 13.06 -0.02 -5.16
CA PHE A 218 14.38 -0.49 -5.61
C PHE A 218 14.34 -1.92 -6.13
N LEU A 219 13.53 -2.80 -5.53
CA LEU A 219 13.38 -4.18 -5.98
C LEU A 219 12.71 -4.25 -7.37
N VAL A 220 11.62 -3.51 -7.55
CA VAL A 220 10.93 -3.40 -8.84
C VAL A 220 11.85 -2.85 -9.92
N GLU A 221 12.58 -1.78 -9.62
CA GLU A 221 13.50 -1.17 -10.58
C GLU A 221 14.71 -2.07 -10.89
N THR A 222 15.20 -2.82 -9.90
CA THR A 222 16.23 -3.85 -10.10
C THR A 222 15.75 -4.92 -11.07
N LEU A 223 14.53 -5.44 -10.89
CA LEU A 223 13.94 -6.44 -11.78
C LEU A 223 13.71 -5.88 -13.19
N ARG A 224 13.33 -4.60 -13.33
CA ARG A 224 13.27 -3.93 -14.64
C ARG A 224 14.64 -3.89 -15.31
N ARG A 225 15.70 -3.50 -14.59
CA ARG A 225 17.07 -3.49 -15.15
C ARG A 225 17.55 -4.87 -15.57
N ILE A 226 17.22 -5.90 -14.80
CA ILE A 226 17.49 -7.30 -15.17
C ILE A 226 16.76 -7.64 -16.47
N ALA A 227 15.47 -7.31 -16.57
CA ALA A 227 14.68 -7.56 -17.77
C ALA A 227 15.26 -6.86 -19.01
N GLU A 228 15.65 -5.59 -18.89
CA GLU A 228 16.29 -4.82 -19.97
C GLU A 228 17.56 -5.50 -20.48
N THR A 229 18.41 -5.99 -19.56
CA THR A 229 19.68 -6.64 -19.90
C THR A 229 19.46 -7.99 -20.60
N GLU A 230 18.53 -8.80 -20.10
CA GLU A 230 18.20 -10.11 -20.68
C GLU A 230 17.53 -9.98 -22.06
N GLN A 231 16.66 -8.98 -22.24
CA GLN A 231 16.04 -8.66 -23.54
C GLN A 231 17.08 -8.22 -24.57
N ALA A 232 18.00 -7.32 -24.18
CA ALA A 232 19.08 -6.86 -25.07
C ALA A 232 20.02 -8.01 -25.50
N SER A 233 20.15 -9.04 -24.68
CA SER A 233 20.96 -10.23 -24.95
C SER A 233 20.27 -11.25 -25.87
N GLY A 234 19.03 -10.98 -26.32
CA GLY A 234 18.27 -11.85 -27.22
C GLY A 234 17.69 -13.11 -26.56
N GLY A 235 17.61 -13.14 -25.22
CA GLY A 235 17.11 -14.30 -24.48
C GLY A 235 15.61 -14.51 -24.70
N ALA A 236 15.23 -15.56 -25.43
CA ALA A 236 13.82 -15.93 -25.64
C ALA A 236 13.06 -16.21 -24.31
N THR A 237 13.78 -16.47 -23.22
CA THR A 237 13.27 -16.80 -21.89
C THR A 237 13.45 -15.68 -20.86
N TRP A 238 13.71 -14.43 -21.28
CA TRP A 238 13.98 -13.31 -20.36
C TRP A 238 12.95 -13.17 -19.23
N ALA A 239 11.66 -13.43 -19.50
CA ALA A 239 10.60 -13.35 -18.50
C ALA A 239 10.72 -14.43 -17.41
N GLU A 240 11.22 -15.61 -17.75
CA GLU A 240 11.50 -16.68 -16.80
C GLU A 240 12.73 -16.36 -15.95
N SER A 241 13.79 -15.84 -16.57
CA SER A 241 14.98 -15.38 -15.84
C SER A 241 14.65 -14.28 -14.82
N VAL A 242 13.78 -13.33 -15.17
CA VAL A 242 13.32 -12.28 -14.24
C VAL A 242 12.49 -12.87 -13.10
N ARG A 243 11.60 -13.83 -13.39
CA ARG A 243 10.82 -14.52 -12.34
C ARG A 243 11.72 -15.30 -11.40
N GLN A 244 12.70 -16.03 -11.92
CA GLN A 244 13.67 -16.75 -11.12
C GLN A 244 14.47 -15.77 -10.25
N ALA A 245 14.93 -14.65 -10.83
CA ALA A 245 15.64 -13.62 -10.09
C ALA A 245 14.83 -13.08 -8.90
N ALA A 246 13.55 -12.76 -9.13
CA ALA A 246 12.64 -12.28 -8.09
C ALA A 246 12.40 -13.32 -6.97
N ALA A 247 12.49 -14.61 -7.28
CA ALA A 247 12.26 -15.67 -6.31
C ALA A 247 13.51 -16.06 -5.50
N THR A 248 14.71 -15.90 -6.08
CA THR A 248 15.92 -16.51 -5.51
C THR A 248 17.05 -15.55 -5.17
N ARG A 249 17.04 -14.30 -5.65
CA ARG A 249 18.19 -13.39 -5.46
C ARG A 249 17.86 -11.90 -5.28
N VAL A 250 16.61 -11.47 -5.44
CA VAL A 250 16.18 -10.08 -5.20
C VAL A 250 15.23 -10.08 -4.02
N PHE A 251 15.70 -9.61 -2.85
CA PHE A 251 15.02 -9.65 -1.57
C PHE A 251 14.75 -8.25 -1.01
#